data_AF-A0A953IX68-F1
#
_entry.id   AF-A0A953IX68-F1
#
_cell.length_a   1.000
_cell.length_b   1.000
_cell.length_c   1.000
_cell.angle_alpha   90.00
_cell.angle_beta   90.00
_cell.angle_gamma   90.00
#
_symmetry.space_group_name_H-M   'P 1'
#
loop_
_entity.id
_entity.type
_entity.pdbx_description
1 polymer ?
#
loop_
_entity_poly.entity_id
_entity_poly.type
_entity_poly.pdbx_seq_one_letter_code
_entity_poly.pdbx_strand_id
1 'polypeptide(L)'
;MADQSRVFIGLLRPPKLMGLPIMYAMVWLFGSTLLFLWVQSWVVAVFAGLAWPALWKAADWDPNFLDVLVITLQETPPTTNRKLHGGDSYAP
;
A
#
# COMPACT_ATOMS: atom_id res chain seq x y z
N MET A 1 12.23 31.06 -12.20
CA MET A 1 11.58 29.76 -11.96
C MET A 1 11.46 29.07 -13.30
N ALA A 2 12.32 28.09 -13.58
CA ALA A 2 12.28 27.37 -14.84
C ALA A 2 10.97 26.57 -14.92
N ASP A 3 10.25 26.75 -16.02
CA ASP A 3 9.04 26.02 -16.36
C ASP A 3 9.38 24.52 -16.36
N GLN A 4 8.98 23.79 -15.33
CA GLN A 4 9.29 22.36 -15.22
C GLN A 4 8.58 21.65 -16.35
N SER A 5 9.35 21.27 -17.38
CA SER A 5 8.79 20.59 -18.56
C SER A 5 8.05 19.32 -18.09
N ARG A 6 6.86 19.09 -18.65
CA ARG A 6 5.99 17.95 -18.28
C ARG A 6 6.71 16.60 -18.36
N VAL A 7 7.75 16.51 -19.18
CA VAL A 7 8.61 15.34 -19.33
C VAL A 7 9.43 15.09 -18.06
N PHE A 8 10.03 16.11 -17.44
CA PHE A 8 10.77 15.94 -16.19
C PHE A 8 9.85 15.53 -15.03
N ILE A 9 8.64 16.10 -14.97
CA ILE A 9 7.63 15.70 -13.96
C ILE A 9 7.22 14.22 -14.18
N GLY A 10 7.11 13.78 -15.42
CA GLY A 10 6.82 12.38 -15.76
C GLY A 10 7.94 11.41 -15.36
N LEU A 11 9.20 11.80 -15.60
CA LEU A 11 10.38 11.00 -15.26
C LEU A 11 10.60 10.82 -13.75
N LEU A 12 10.15 11.80 -12.94
CA LEU A 12 10.22 11.71 -11.49
C LEU A 12 9.11 10.85 -10.88
N ARG A 13 8.07 10.49 -11.64
CA ARG A 13 7.02 9.61 -11.13
C ARG A 13 7.57 8.19 -10.99
N PRO A 14 7.24 7.51 -9.88
CA PRO A 14 7.66 6.12 -9.70
C PRO A 14 7.08 5.25 -10.83
N PRO A 15 7.83 4.23 -11.28
CA PRO A 15 7.38 3.37 -12.35
C PRO A 15 6.15 2.57 -11.90
N LYS A 16 5.09 2.59 -12.72
CA LYS A 16 3.81 1.94 -12.42
C LYS A 16 3.54 0.77 -13.36
N LEU A 17 3.12 -0.37 -12.81
CA LEU A 17 2.57 -1.52 -13.53
C LEU A 17 1.04 -1.52 -13.34
N MET A 18 0.29 -1.39 -14.44
CA MET A 18 -1.19 -1.41 -14.42
C MET A 18 -1.82 -0.46 -13.37
N GLY A 19 -1.18 0.69 -13.13
CA GLY A 19 -1.65 1.72 -12.21
C GLY A 19 -1.09 1.66 -10.78
N LEU A 20 -0.46 0.55 -10.38
CA LEU A 20 0.24 0.44 -9.09
C LEU A 20 1.76 0.63 -9.27
N PRO A 21 2.49 1.19 -8.29
CA PRO A 21 3.94 1.09 -8.23
C PRO A 21 4.40 -0.37 -8.38
N ILE A 22 5.48 -0.59 -9.15
CA ILE A 22 5.94 -1.96 -9.50
C ILE A 22 6.11 -2.85 -8.27
N MET A 23 6.75 -2.36 -7.21
CA MET A 23 7.00 -3.14 -6.00
C MET A 23 5.70 -3.61 -5.33
N TYR A 24 4.69 -2.76 -5.30
CA TYR A 24 3.39 -3.08 -4.68
C TYR A 24 2.62 -4.09 -5.51
N ALA A 25 2.64 -3.92 -6.84
CA ALA A 25 2.04 -4.89 -7.75
C ALA A 25 2.71 -6.26 -7.61
N MET A 26 4.03 -6.31 -7.47
CA MET A 26 4.76 -7.56 -7.24
C MET A 26 4.36 -8.21 -5.92
N VAL A 27 4.44 -7.49 -4.79
CA VAL A 27 4.06 -8.02 -3.48
C VAL A 27 2.62 -8.55 -3.49
N TRP A 28 1.71 -7.82 -4.13
CA TRP A 28 0.32 -8.24 -4.26
C TRP A 28 0.17 -9.52 -5.08
N LEU A 29 0.74 -9.57 -6.30
CA LEU A 29 0.66 -10.73 -7.18
C LEU A 29 1.27 -11.97 -6.53
N PHE A 30 2.45 -11.85 -5.94
CA PHE A 30 3.10 -12.96 -5.24
C PHE A 30 2.30 -13.39 -4.01
N GLY A 31 1.89 -12.45 -3.16
CA GLY A 31 1.12 -12.74 -1.95
C GLY A 31 -0.22 -13.41 -2.25
N SER A 32 -0.99 -12.88 -3.21
CA SER A 32 -2.29 -13.44 -3.59
C SER A 32 -2.14 -14.80 -4.26
N THR A 33 -1.14 -14.98 -5.12
CA THR A 33 -0.91 -16.26 -5.81
C THR A 33 -0.47 -17.34 -4.83
N LEU A 34 0.46 -17.03 -3.91
CA LEU A 34 0.88 -17.97 -2.88
C LEU A 34 -0.28 -18.35 -1.95
N LEU A 35 -1.07 -17.37 -1.51
CA LEU A 35 -2.26 -17.62 -0.70
C LEU A 35 -3.28 -18.50 -1.43
N PHE A 36 -3.51 -18.25 -2.71
CA PHE A 36 -4.38 -19.06 -3.55
C PHE A 36 -3.88 -20.50 -3.69
N LEU A 37 -2.57 -20.69 -3.95
CA LEU A 37 -1.97 -22.02 -4.05
C LEU A 37 -2.03 -22.79 -2.73
N TRP A 38 -1.94 -22.09 -1.60
CA TRP A 38 -2.03 -22.70 -0.27
C TRP A 38 -3.46 -23.10 0.09
N VAL A 39 -4.44 -22.21 -0.10
CA VAL A 39 -5.84 -22.45 0.29
C VAL A 39 -6.60 -23.26 -0.78
N GLN A 40 -6.16 -23.19 -2.04
CA GLN A 40 -6.74 -23.88 -3.20
C GLN A 40 -8.23 -23.63 -3.40
N SER A 41 -8.69 -22.41 -3.06
CA SER A 41 -10.09 -22.02 -3.16
C SER A 41 -10.28 -20.84 -4.13
N TRP A 42 -11.25 -20.97 -5.03
CA TRP A 42 -11.66 -19.91 -5.95
C TRP A 42 -12.11 -18.63 -5.24
N VAL A 43 -12.59 -18.75 -4.00
CA VAL A 43 -12.96 -17.59 -3.17
C VAL A 43 -11.78 -16.64 -3.01
N VAL A 44 -10.57 -17.17 -2.78
CA VAL A 44 -9.34 -16.37 -2.63
C VAL A 44 -9.03 -15.60 -3.92
N ALA A 45 -9.19 -16.23 -5.09
CA ALA A 45 -8.96 -15.58 -6.37
C ALA A 45 -9.95 -14.43 -6.62
N VAL A 46 -11.23 -14.62 -6.27
CA VAL A 46 -12.25 -13.56 -6.38
C VAL A 46 -11.91 -12.38 -5.47
N PHE A 47 -11.58 -12.63 -4.19
CA PHE A 47 -11.19 -11.57 -3.27
C PHE A 47 -9.92 -10.86 -3.71
N ALA A 48 -8.93 -11.58 -4.23
CA ALA A 48 -7.71 -10.99 -4.78
C ALA A 48 -8.00 -10.06 -5.96
N GLY A 49 -8.91 -10.46 -6.85
CA GLY A 49 -9.38 -9.61 -7.95
C GLY A 49 -10.15 -8.37 -7.47
N LEU A 50 -11.01 -8.51 -6.46
CA LEU A 50 -11.79 -7.40 -5.90
C LEU A 50 -10.94 -6.40 -5.10
N ALA A 51 -9.86 -6.86 -4.46
CA ALA A 51 -8.95 -5.98 -3.76
C ALA A 51 -8.04 -5.17 -4.70
N TRP A 52 -7.89 -5.58 -5.96
CA TRP A 52 -7.09 -4.84 -6.95
C TRP A 52 -7.57 -3.40 -7.19
N PRO A 53 -8.86 -3.13 -7.48
CA PRO A 53 -9.38 -1.76 -7.55
C PRO A 53 -9.13 -0.92 -6.29
N ALA A 54 -9.19 -1.54 -5.11
CA ALA A 54 -8.94 -0.84 -3.85
C ALA A 54 -7.47 -0.39 -3.74
N LEU A 55 -6.53 -1.27 -4.09
CA LEU A 55 -5.11 -0.94 -4.14
C LEU A 55 -4.79 0.09 -5.22
N TRP A 56 -5.44 -0.02 -6.37
CA TRP A 56 -5.29 0.98 -7.44
C TRP A 56 -5.75 2.37 -6.98
N LYS A 57 -6.91 2.45 -6.33
CA LYS A 57 -7.42 3.71 -5.76
C LYS A 57 -6.50 4.27 -4.67
N ALA A 58 -5.94 3.41 -3.82
CA ALA A 58 -4.96 3.84 -2.81
C ALA A 58 -3.68 4.39 -3.46
N ALA A 59 -3.16 3.73 -4.48
CA ALA A 59 -1.97 4.15 -5.22
C ALA A 59 -2.18 5.39 -6.12
N ASP A 60 -3.44 5.69 -6.48
CA ASP A 60 -3.80 6.94 -7.15
C ASP A 60 -3.79 8.13 -6.18
N TRP A 61 -4.18 7.89 -4.92
CA TRP A 61 -4.15 8.92 -3.88
C TRP A 61 -2.71 9.25 -3.43
N ASP A 62 -1.91 8.23 -3.13
CA ASP A 62 -0.51 8.38 -2.77
C ASP A 62 0.31 7.18 -3.30
N PRO A 63 1.31 7.41 -4.18
CA PRO A 63 2.16 6.33 -4.69
C PRO A 63 2.99 5.63 -3.61
N ASN A 64 3.19 6.23 -2.43
CA ASN A 64 3.96 5.66 -1.32
C ASN A 64 3.05 5.15 -0.18
N PHE A 65 1.74 5.05 -0.42
CA PHE A 65 0.76 4.71 0.62
C PHE A 65 1.11 3.44 1.42
N LEU A 66 1.52 2.37 0.73
CA LEU A 66 1.86 1.12 1.40
C LEU A 66 3.15 1.23 2.21
N ASP A 67 4.14 1.98 1.74
CA ASP A 67 5.36 2.19 2.51
C ASP A 67 5.08 3.01 3.77
N VAL A 68 4.28 4.06 3.66
CA VAL A 68 3.84 4.84 4.83
C VAL A 68 3.08 3.93 5.81
N LEU A 69 2.17 3.09 5.34
CA LEU A 69 1.44 2.14 6.19
C LEU A 69 2.39 1.16 6.89
N VAL A 70 3.34 0.57 6.16
CA VAL A 70 4.30 -0.39 6.71
C VAL A 70 5.23 0.28 7.73
N ILE A 71 5.83 1.42 7.37
CA ILE A 71 6.75 2.16 8.23
C ILE A 71 6.03 2.65 9.49
N THR A 72 4.83 3.19 9.36
CA THR A 72 4.06 3.61 10.55
C THR A 72 3.75 2.44 11.46
N LEU A 73 3.37 1.28 10.92
CA LEU A 73 3.13 0.08 11.72
C LEU A 73 4.39 -0.52 12.35
N GLN A 74 5.56 -0.36 11.72
CA GLN A 74 6.83 -0.87 12.21
C GLN A 74 7.48 0.06 13.25
N GLU A 75 7.59 1.34 12.93
CA GLU A 75 8.31 2.33 13.73
C GLU A 75 7.43 2.98 14.80
N THR A 76 6.12 3.12 14.55
CA THR A 76 5.16 3.76 15.45
C THR A 76 3.87 2.95 15.58
N PRO A 77 3.95 1.69 16.07
CA PRO A 77 2.78 0.85 16.21
C PRO A 77 1.75 1.48 17.15
N PRO A 78 0.44 1.38 16.86
CA PRO A 78 -0.59 1.96 17.71
C PRO A 78 -0.60 1.28 19.08
N THR A 79 -0.57 2.08 20.16
CA THR A 79 -0.67 1.56 21.52
C THR A 79 -2.07 1.00 21.81
N THR A 80 -2.15 -0.15 22.50
CA THR A 80 -3.43 -0.81 22.83
C THR A 80 -4.38 0.10 23.60
N ASN A 81 -3.84 0.94 24.48
CA ASN A 81 -4.61 1.86 25.32
C ASN A 81 -4.90 3.22 24.65
N ARG A 82 -4.53 3.42 23.37
CA ARG A 82 -4.77 4.67 22.64
C ARG A 82 -6.23 5.12 22.66
N LYS A 83 -7.17 4.17 22.65
CA LYS A 83 -8.62 4.44 22.73
C LYS A 83 -9.07 4.95 24.11
N LEU A 84 -8.35 4.58 25.17
CA LEU A 84 -8.67 4.97 26.55
C LEU A 84 -7.98 6.27 26.94
N HIS A 85 -6.74 6.50 26.47
CA HIS A 85 -5.93 7.66 26.87
C HIS A 85 -5.80 8.74 25.79
N GLY A 86 -6.49 8.60 24.65
CA GLY A 86 -6.50 9.60 23.58
C GLY A 86 -5.18 9.73 22.81
N GLY A 87 -4.16 8.93 23.13
CA GLY A 87 -2.83 8.98 22.52
C GLY A 87 -1.82 8.12 23.26
N ASP A 88 -0.56 8.17 22.82
CA ASP A 88 0.58 7.53 23.45
C ASP A 88 0.92 8.29 24.75
N SER A 89 0.12 8.05 25.78
CA SER A 89 0.35 8.61 27.11
C SER A 89 1.58 7.92 27.70
N TYR A 90 2.71 8.62 27.71
CA TYR A 90 3.96 8.20 28.36
C TYR A 90 3.96 8.48 29.89
N ALA A 91 2.83 8.88 30.46
CA ALA A 91 2.72 9.10 31.90
C ALA A 91 2.58 7.76 32.65
N PRO A 92 3.25 7.60 33.82
CA PRO A 92 3.16 6.40 34.65
C PRO A 92 1.77 6.20 35.27
#